data_AF-E1Y9L6-F1
#
_entry.id   AF-E1Y9L6-F1
#
_cell.length_a   1.000
_cell.length_b   1.000
_cell.length_c   1.000
_cell.angle_alpha   90.00
_cell.angle_beta   90.00
_cell.angle_gamma   90.00
#
_symmetry.space_group_name_H-M   'P 1'
#
loop_
_entity.id
_entity.type
_entity.pdbx_description
1 polymer ?
#
loop_
_entity_poly.entity_id
_entity_poly.type
_entity_poly.pdbx_seq_one_letter_code
_entity_poly.pdbx_strand_id
1 'polypeptide(L)'
;MSDKSTGKETSRREFMVRSSKAGLLILSSGIVGGFFYNRNDSVSSVKTESITALPDFSIKEKAGKMAIVKGDDRVKTINLALKAIGGIEAFINKGDRVLLKVNAAFASPPVLSATTNPELLKEVIRLCYAAGALSVVVTDNPINDQTACFSLTGIESAAKSCGAKIILPEESLFAPLSIEGGNLTR
;
A
#
# COMPACT_ATOMS: atom_id res chain seq x y z
N MET A 1 40.15 -12.42 -59.50
CA MET A 1 40.00 -11.03 -60.02
C MET A 1 38.76 -11.02 -60.90
N SER A 2 37.76 -10.17 -60.75
CA SER A 2 37.57 -9.01 -59.89
C SER A 2 36.08 -8.92 -59.60
N ASP A 3 35.77 -8.71 -58.34
CA ASP A 3 34.46 -8.34 -57.80
C ASP A 3 33.93 -7.08 -58.54
N LYS A 4 32.65 -7.09 -58.91
CA LYS A 4 31.91 -5.89 -59.32
C LYS A 4 30.56 -5.89 -58.62
N SER A 5 30.62 -5.46 -57.37
CA SER A 5 29.51 -4.89 -56.60
C SER A 5 28.59 -4.05 -57.49
N THR A 6 27.39 -4.56 -57.74
CA THR A 6 26.27 -3.82 -58.35
C THR A 6 25.69 -2.84 -57.35
N GLY A 7 26.42 -1.76 -57.07
CA GLY A 7 25.92 -0.61 -56.32
C GLY A 7 25.32 0.40 -57.30
N LYS A 8 24.01 0.66 -57.20
CA LYS A 8 23.35 1.74 -57.96
C LYS A 8 23.97 3.08 -57.50
N GLU A 9 24.73 3.77 -58.36
CA GLU A 9 25.32 5.07 -58.01
C GLU A 9 24.22 6.11 -57.77
N THR A 10 24.07 6.56 -56.53
CA THR A 10 23.08 7.58 -56.17
C THR A 10 23.59 8.97 -56.54
N SER A 11 22.81 9.71 -57.33
CA SER A 11 23.12 11.11 -57.65
C SER A 11 23.08 11.99 -56.40
N ARG A 12 23.88 13.07 -56.35
CA ARG A 12 23.88 14.06 -55.24
C ARG A 12 22.48 14.58 -54.93
N ARG A 13 21.66 14.82 -55.97
CA ARG A 13 20.26 15.25 -55.83
C ARG A 13 19.42 14.16 -55.13
N GLU A 14 19.62 12.90 -55.51
CA GLU A 14 18.88 11.78 -54.94
C GLU A 14 19.29 11.51 -53.49
N PHE A 15 20.59 11.63 -53.19
CA PHE A 15 21.10 11.58 -51.82
C PHE A 15 20.50 12.68 -50.94
N MET A 16 20.46 13.94 -51.42
CA MET A 16 19.82 15.03 -50.69
C MET A 16 18.33 14.78 -50.46
N VAL A 17 17.58 14.36 -51.48
CA VAL A 17 16.15 14.07 -51.35
C VAL A 17 15.89 12.93 -50.36
N ARG A 18 16.68 11.86 -50.42
CA ARG A 18 16.53 10.72 -49.49
C ARG A 18 16.91 11.12 -48.05
N SER A 19 17.96 11.92 -47.88
CA SER A 19 18.39 12.42 -46.57
C SER A 19 17.35 13.36 -45.96
N SER A 20 16.75 14.26 -46.75
CA SER A 20 15.66 15.13 -46.30
C SER A 20 14.42 14.33 -45.89
N LYS A 21 14.04 13.31 -46.66
CA LYS A 21 12.91 12.42 -46.31
C LYS A 21 13.16 11.63 -45.03
N ALA A 22 14.37 11.09 -44.86
CA ALA A 22 14.77 10.38 -43.64
C ALA A 22 14.77 11.32 -42.43
N GLY A 23 15.30 12.53 -42.58
CA GLY A 23 15.29 13.56 -41.53
C GLY A 23 13.87 13.94 -41.09
N LEU A 24 12.94 14.14 -42.04
CA LEU A 24 11.54 14.42 -41.74
C LEU A 24 10.86 13.27 -40.99
N LEU A 25 11.14 12.03 -41.36
CA LEU A 25 10.59 10.86 -40.67
C LEU A 25 11.08 10.79 -39.23
N ILE A 26 12.39 10.94 -38.99
CA ILE A 26 12.97 10.93 -37.63
C ILE A 26 12.37 12.05 -36.77
N LEU A 27 12.26 13.26 -37.31
CA LEU A 27 11.65 14.41 -36.62
C LEU A 27 10.18 14.13 -36.28
N SER A 28 9.41 13.61 -37.23
CA SER A 28 7.99 13.30 -37.02
C SER A 28 7.79 12.23 -35.94
N SER A 29 8.60 11.16 -35.96
CA SER A 29 8.57 10.12 -34.93
C SER A 29 9.02 10.64 -33.56
N GLY A 30 10.02 11.53 -33.52
CA GLY A 30 10.47 12.18 -32.29
C GLY A 30 9.43 13.12 -31.69
N ILE A 31 8.71 13.89 -32.52
CA ILE A 31 7.61 14.76 -32.09
C ILE A 31 6.44 13.92 -31.56
N VAL A 32 6.02 12.90 -32.31
CA VAL A 32 4.96 11.99 -31.86
C VAL A 32 5.37 11.31 -30.56
N GLY A 33 6.58 10.75 -30.52
CA GLY A 33 7.16 10.14 -29.33
C GLY A 33 7.16 11.10 -28.15
N GLY A 34 7.65 12.33 -28.29
CA GLY A 34 7.64 13.35 -27.26
C GLY A 34 6.24 13.81 -26.83
N PHE A 35 5.27 13.81 -27.75
CA PHE A 35 3.88 14.14 -27.44
C PHE A 35 3.18 13.04 -26.64
N PHE A 36 3.59 11.77 -26.82
CA PHE A 36 3.09 10.63 -26.05
C PHE A 36 3.93 10.31 -24.81
N TYR A 37 5.20 10.70 -24.79
CA TYR A 37 6.08 10.62 -23.63
C TYR A 37 5.57 11.58 -22.55
N ASN A 38 5.28 11.07 -21.36
CA ASN A 38 4.62 11.79 -20.25
C ASN A 38 3.11 12.09 -20.38
N ARG A 39 2.41 11.66 -21.43
CA ARG A 39 0.95 11.85 -21.50
C ARG A 39 0.15 10.93 -20.57
N ASN A 40 0.83 10.03 -19.85
CA ASN A 40 0.24 9.11 -18.88
C ASN A 40 0.54 9.45 -17.41
N ASP A 41 1.24 10.55 -17.12
CA ASP A 41 1.48 10.97 -15.72
C ASP A 41 0.29 11.73 -15.12
N SER A 42 -0.70 12.10 -15.93
CA SER A 42 -2.00 12.47 -15.40
C SER A 42 -2.73 11.20 -15.01
N VAL A 43 -2.51 10.75 -13.76
CA VAL A 43 -3.55 10.03 -13.02
C VAL A 43 -4.80 10.86 -13.21
N SER A 44 -5.69 10.39 -14.08
CA SER A 44 -6.98 11.02 -14.29
C SER A 44 -7.66 10.97 -12.94
N SER A 45 -7.62 12.09 -12.22
CA SER A 45 -8.37 12.29 -11.00
C SER A 45 -9.82 12.10 -11.40
N VAL A 46 -10.32 10.89 -11.21
CA VAL A 46 -11.75 10.60 -11.29
C VAL A 46 -12.40 11.67 -10.41
N LYS A 47 -13.34 12.44 -10.97
CA LYS A 47 -14.18 13.38 -10.23
C LYS A 47 -15.15 12.59 -9.34
N THR A 48 -14.62 11.74 -8.48
CA THR A 48 -15.33 11.23 -7.33
C THR A 48 -15.27 12.34 -6.30
N GLU A 49 -16.39 12.66 -5.65
CA GLU A 49 -16.41 13.58 -4.52
C GLU A 49 -15.36 13.11 -3.50
N SER A 50 -14.23 13.82 -3.46
CA SER A 50 -13.13 13.49 -2.59
C SER A 50 -13.54 13.85 -1.18
N ILE A 51 -13.43 12.91 -0.26
CA ILE A 51 -13.62 13.22 1.16
C ILE A 51 -12.54 14.25 1.51
N THR A 52 -12.91 15.31 2.23
CA THR A 52 -11.99 16.41 2.56
C THR A 52 -11.35 16.25 3.94
N ALA A 53 -11.91 15.41 4.80
CA ALA A 53 -11.38 15.17 6.14
C ALA A 53 -11.75 13.77 6.65
N LEU A 54 -10.83 13.14 7.37
CA LEU A 54 -11.10 11.96 8.18
C LEU A 54 -11.46 12.39 9.61
N PRO A 55 -12.27 11.61 10.34
CA PRO A 55 -12.45 11.82 11.77
C PRO A 55 -11.09 11.77 12.48
N ASP A 56 -10.90 12.66 13.45
CA ASP A 56 -9.71 12.66 14.30
C ASP A 56 -9.87 11.63 15.43
N PHE A 57 -9.03 10.59 15.39
CA PHE A 57 -8.98 9.54 16.42
C PHE A 57 -7.85 9.76 17.44
N SER A 58 -7.25 10.96 17.46
CA SER A 58 -6.13 11.29 18.36
C SER A 58 -6.57 11.41 19.82
N ILE A 59 -5.76 10.85 20.73
CA ILE A 59 -5.96 10.96 22.19
C ILE A 59 -4.93 11.91 22.77
N LYS A 60 -5.35 13.16 23.05
CA LYS A 60 -4.44 14.27 23.41
C LYS A 60 -3.58 13.98 24.63
N GLU A 61 -4.13 13.30 25.63
CA GLU A 61 -3.46 12.91 26.88
C GLU A 61 -2.34 11.87 26.66
N LYS A 62 -2.29 11.28 25.48
CA LYS A 62 -1.31 10.26 25.05
C LYS A 62 -0.34 10.77 23.99
N ALA A 63 -0.45 12.04 23.58
CA ALA A 63 0.47 12.64 22.63
C ALA A 63 1.93 12.47 23.09
N GLY A 64 2.78 11.95 22.19
CA GLY A 64 4.21 11.76 22.43
C GLY A 64 4.59 10.63 23.40
N LYS A 65 3.63 9.79 23.85
CA LYS A 65 3.94 8.64 24.71
C LYS A 65 4.33 7.42 23.87
N MET A 66 5.45 6.79 24.23
CA MET A 66 5.96 5.58 23.59
C MET A 66 6.45 4.60 24.67
N ALA A 67 6.16 3.32 24.49
CA ALA A 67 6.73 2.24 25.30
C ALA A 67 7.52 1.29 24.42
N ILE A 68 8.70 0.88 24.91
CA ILE A 68 9.56 -0.11 24.25
C ILE A 68 9.72 -1.27 25.23
N VAL A 69 9.26 -2.46 24.83
CA VAL A 69 9.36 -3.68 25.64
C VAL A 69 9.99 -4.77 24.77
N LYS A 70 10.86 -5.57 25.36
CA LYS A 70 11.50 -6.72 24.72
C LYS A 70 11.25 -7.96 25.56
N GLY A 71 10.91 -9.06 24.90
CA GLY A 71 10.67 -10.36 25.52
C GLY A 71 10.56 -11.43 24.45
N ASP A 72 10.74 -12.67 24.87
CA ASP A 72 10.58 -13.89 24.07
C ASP A 72 9.10 -14.30 23.93
N ASP A 73 8.31 -14.06 24.98
CA ASP A 73 6.88 -14.28 25.05
C ASP A 73 6.12 -13.06 24.50
N ARG A 74 5.47 -13.24 23.35
CA ARG A 74 4.73 -12.17 22.63
C ARG A 74 3.56 -11.64 23.44
N VAL A 75 2.83 -12.53 24.11
CA VAL A 75 1.63 -12.19 24.89
C VAL A 75 2.03 -11.34 26.09
N LYS A 76 3.05 -11.75 26.86
CA LYS A 76 3.54 -10.97 28.00
C LYS A 76 4.10 -9.62 27.55
N THR A 77 4.84 -9.61 26.44
CA THR A 77 5.48 -8.40 25.91
C THR A 77 4.45 -7.36 25.50
N ILE A 78 3.39 -7.73 24.77
CA ILE A 78 2.36 -6.77 24.35
C ILE A 78 1.52 -6.26 25.52
N ASN A 79 1.18 -7.13 26.48
CA ASN A 79 0.46 -6.73 27.68
C ASN A 79 1.26 -5.70 28.48
N LEU A 80 2.56 -5.92 28.66
CA LEU A 80 3.42 -4.98 29.36
C LEU A 80 3.58 -3.66 28.59
N ALA A 81 3.72 -3.72 27.26
CA ALA A 81 3.82 -2.53 26.41
C ALA A 81 2.55 -1.66 26.48
N LEU A 82 1.37 -2.27 26.37
CA LEU A 82 0.09 -1.57 26.48
C LEU A 82 -0.09 -1.00 27.90
N LYS A 83 0.21 -1.78 28.93
CA LYS A 83 0.13 -1.32 30.32
C LYS A 83 1.00 -0.09 30.57
N ALA A 84 2.21 -0.04 30.01
CA ALA A 84 3.14 1.07 30.16
C ALA A 84 2.62 2.40 29.59
N ILE A 85 1.71 2.37 28.61
CA ILE A 85 1.06 3.56 28.03
C ILE A 85 -0.35 3.81 28.57
N GLY A 86 -0.78 3.04 29.58
CA GLY A 86 -2.03 3.22 30.32
C GLY A 86 -3.09 2.14 30.09
N GLY A 87 -2.73 1.01 29.50
CA GLY A 87 -3.66 -0.08 29.19
C GLY A 87 -4.33 0.09 27.84
N ILE A 88 -5.03 -0.95 27.40
CA ILE A 88 -5.75 -0.91 26.12
C ILE A 88 -7.04 -0.06 26.24
N GLU A 89 -7.59 0.01 27.45
CA GLU A 89 -8.75 0.81 27.86
C GLU A 89 -8.47 2.31 27.75
N ALA A 90 -7.20 2.70 27.66
CA ALA A 90 -6.83 4.07 27.34
C ALA A 90 -7.10 4.45 25.88
N PHE A 91 -7.39 3.47 25.02
CA PHE A 91 -7.62 3.65 23.58
C PHE A 91 -9.00 3.16 23.12
N ILE A 92 -9.64 2.28 23.91
CA ILE A 92 -10.89 1.61 23.55
C ILE A 92 -11.91 1.84 24.66
N ASN A 93 -13.05 2.39 24.29
CA ASN A 93 -14.22 2.53 25.14
C ASN A 93 -15.23 1.40 24.89
N LYS A 94 -16.08 1.15 25.89
CA LYS A 94 -17.18 0.20 25.76
C LYS A 94 -18.11 0.64 24.63
N GLY A 95 -18.36 -0.28 23.69
CA GLY A 95 -19.19 -0.04 22.52
C GLY A 95 -18.42 0.35 21.26
N ASP A 96 -17.11 0.58 21.35
CA ASP A 96 -16.30 0.97 20.19
C ASP A 96 -16.25 -0.14 19.13
N ARG A 97 -16.23 0.28 17.86
CA ARG A 97 -15.93 -0.60 16.73
C ARG A 97 -14.46 -0.40 16.36
N VAL A 98 -13.66 -1.43 16.56
CA VAL A 98 -12.20 -1.37 16.47
C VAL A 98 -11.73 -1.97 15.16
N LEU A 99 -10.88 -1.25 14.44
CA LEU A 99 -10.18 -1.74 13.26
C LEU A 99 -8.70 -1.95 13.60
N LEU A 100 -8.23 -3.18 13.42
CA LEU A 100 -6.83 -3.56 13.56
C LEU A 100 -6.20 -3.65 12.17
N LYS A 101 -5.38 -2.66 11.84
CA LYS A 101 -4.57 -2.65 10.63
C LYS A 101 -3.30 -3.45 10.86
N VAL A 102 -3.21 -4.64 10.29
CA VAL A 102 -2.04 -5.52 10.41
C VAL A 102 -1.04 -5.28 9.28
N ASN A 103 0.14 -5.88 9.40
CA ASN A 103 1.06 -6.07 8.30
C ASN A 103 0.88 -7.50 7.73
N ALA A 104 0.21 -7.58 6.60
CA ALA A 104 -0.06 -8.76 5.78
C ALA A 104 0.38 -8.50 4.33
N ALA A 105 1.43 -7.70 4.10
CA ALA A 105 1.86 -7.32 2.76
C ALA A 105 2.31 -8.51 1.90
N PHE A 106 2.83 -9.58 2.53
CA PHE A 106 3.40 -10.75 1.89
C PHE A 106 2.86 -12.04 2.51
N ALA A 107 2.63 -13.05 1.68
CA ALA A 107 2.30 -14.42 2.09
C ALA A 107 3.53 -15.18 2.64
N SER A 108 4.21 -14.58 3.62
CA SER A 108 5.45 -15.08 4.19
C SER A 108 5.22 -15.68 5.59
N PRO A 109 5.96 -16.73 5.99
CA PRO A 109 5.86 -17.29 7.33
C PRO A 109 6.11 -16.24 8.44
N PRO A 110 5.33 -16.23 9.53
CA PRO A 110 5.49 -15.26 10.63
C PRO A 110 6.86 -15.24 11.30
N VAL A 111 7.62 -16.33 11.22
CA VAL A 111 8.97 -16.43 11.78
C VAL A 111 9.95 -15.46 11.12
N LEU A 112 9.74 -15.10 9.85
CA LEU A 112 10.56 -14.14 9.12
C LEU A 112 10.32 -12.69 9.56
N SER A 113 9.28 -12.45 10.39
CA SER A 113 8.91 -11.13 10.90
C SER A 113 8.59 -10.09 9.80
N ALA A 114 8.32 -10.54 8.57
CA ALA A 114 7.83 -9.71 7.47
C ALA A 114 6.29 -9.50 7.53
N THR A 115 5.59 -10.25 8.38
CA THR A 115 4.14 -10.16 8.61
C THR A 115 3.85 -10.16 10.11
N THR A 116 2.73 -9.57 10.52
CA THR A 116 2.26 -9.59 11.90
C THR A 116 2.12 -11.03 12.38
N ASN A 117 2.68 -11.32 13.56
CA ASN A 117 2.60 -12.65 14.13
C ASN A 117 1.15 -12.98 14.58
N PRO A 118 0.58 -14.14 14.19
CA PRO A 118 -0.78 -14.52 14.56
C PRO A 118 -1.04 -14.60 16.08
N GLU A 119 -0.05 -15.00 16.88
CA GLU A 119 -0.17 -15.05 18.34
C GLU A 119 -0.35 -13.66 18.95
N LEU A 120 0.44 -12.70 18.48
CA LEU A 120 0.33 -11.30 18.88
C LEU A 120 -1.05 -10.73 18.51
N LEU A 121 -1.52 -11.02 17.30
CA LEU A 121 -2.84 -10.58 16.83
C LEU A 121 -3.97 -11.12 17.70
N LYS A 122 -3.96 -12.42 18.05
CA LYS A 122 -4.97 -13.03 18.92
C LYS A 122 -5.07 -12.30 20.26
N GLU A 123 -3.91 -11.99 20.86
CA GLU A 123 -3.90 -11.32 22.16
C GLU A 123 -4.45 -9.89 22.08
N VAL A 124 -4.08 -9.12 21.04
CA VAL A 124 -4.62 -7.77 20.84
C VAL A 124 -6.14 -7.81 20.63
N ILE A 125 -6.66 -8.74 19.82
CA ILE A 125 -8.12 -8.90 19.62
C ILE A 125 -8.82 -9.20 20.95
N ARG A 126 -8.27 -10.15 21.73
CA ARG A 126 -8.81 -10.52 23.04
C ARG A 126 -8.86 -9.31 23.98
N LEU A 127 -7.79 -8.51 24.00
CA LEU A 127 -7.72 -7.28 24.79
C LEU A 127 -8.74 -6.23 24.33
N CYS A 128 -8.97 -6.08 23.02
CA CYS A 128 -9.99 -5.17 22.49
C CYS A 128 -11.40 -5.54 23.00
N TYR A 129 -11.76 -6.82 22.92
CA TYR A 129 -13.05 -7.29 23.44
C TYR A 129 -13.13 -7.19 24.96
N ALA A 130 -12.03 -7.46 25.68
CA ALA A 130 -11.98 -7.30 27.14
C ALA A 130 -12.20 -5.84 27.58
N ALA A 131 -11.75 -4.87 26.78
CA ALA A 131 -12.02 -3.44 26.99
C ALA A 131 -13.48 -3.03 26.66
N GLY A 132 -14.28 -3.95 26.11
CA GLY A 132 -15.69 -3.72 25.80
C GLY A 132 -15.96 -3.27 24.37
N ALA A 133 -15.02 -3.49 23.43
CA ALA A 133 -15.28 -3.27 22.01
C ALA A 133 -16.52 -4.06 21.56
N LEU A 134 -17.41 -3.39 20.82
CA LEU A 134 -18.60 -4.01 20.23
C LEU A 134 -18.21 -4.99 19.12
N SER A 135 -17.17 -4.66 18.35
CA SER A 135 -16.70 -5.46 17.23
C SER A 135 -15.25 -5.16 16.93
N VAL A 136 -14.49 -6.19 16.54
CA VAL A 136 -13.13 -6.06 16.04
C VAL A 136 -13.07 -6.52 14.59
N VAL A 137 -12.48 -5.69 13.73
CA VAL A 137 -12.23 -5.99 12.32
C VAL A 137 -10.73 -5.96 12.08
N VAL A 138 -10.20 -6.91 11.32
CA VAL A 138 -8.79 -6.96 10.91
C VAL A 138 -8.70 -6.75 9.41
N THR A 139 -7.78 -5.89 8.97
CA THR A 139 -7.57 -5.59 7.55
C THR A 139 -6.13 -5.16 7.27
N ASP A 140 -5.77 -5.11 5.99
CA ASP A 140 -4.53 -4.60 5.40
C ASP A 140 -4.82 -4.18 3.95
N ASN A 141 -3.89 -3.47 3.31
CA ASN A 141 -3.81 -3.28 1.87
C ASN A 141 -2.56 -4.00 1.32
N PRO A 142 -2.59 -5.33 1.11
CA PRO A 142 -1.42 -6.09 0.70
C PRO A 142 -0.88 -5.68 -0.68
N ILE A 143 0.42 -5.88 -0.88
CA ILE A 143 1.08 -5.69 -2.18
C ILE A 143 0.79 -6.89 -3.11
N ASN A 144 0.77 -8.09 -2.53
CA ASN A 144 0.50 -9.34 -3.23
C ASN A 144 -1.00 -9.70 -3.16
N ASP A 145 -1.37 -10.88 -3.68
CA ASP A 145 -2.73 -11.41 -3.56
C ASP A 145 -3.20 -11.43 -2.10
N GLN A 146 -4.25 -10.66 -1.84
CA GLN A 146 -4.77 -10.43 -0.50
C GLN A 146 -5.28 -11.70 0.18
N THR A 147 -5.94 -12.58 -0.57
CA THR A 147 -6.51 -13.81 -0.03
C THR A 147 -5.39 -14.73 0.43
N ALA A 148 -4.35 -14.89 -0.38
CA ALA A 148 -3.14 -15.64 -0.05
C ALA A 148 -2.42 -15.02 1.17
N CYS A 149 -2.26 -13.71 1.20
CA CYS A 149 -1.63 -13.01 2.32
C CYS A 149 -2.34 -13.25 3.65
N PHE A 150 -3.67 -13.18 3.70
CA PHE A 150 -4.41 -13.39 4.94
C PHE A 150 -4.48 -14.86 5.37
N SER A 151 -4.64 -15.77 4.41
CA SER A 151 -4.78 -17.20 4.67
C SER A 151 -3.45 -17.88 5.02
N LEU A 152 -2.40 -17.67 4.22
CA LEU A 152 -1.11 -18.38 4.36
C LEU A 152 -0.27 -17.88 5.53
N THR A 153 -0.45 -16.63 5.95
CA THR A 153 0.24 -16.08 7.14
C THR A 153 -0.40 -16.52 8.46
N GLY A 154 -1.59 -17.11 8.41
CA GLY A 154 -2.37 -17.50 9.59
C GLY A 154 -3.13 -16.35 10.27
N ILE A 155 -3.08 -15.13 9.71
CA ILE A 155 -3.79 -13.95 10.21
C ILE A 155 -5.31 -14.17 10.21
N GLU A 156 -5.85 -14.69 9.10
CA GLU A 156 -7.29 -14.95 8.98
C GLU A 156 -7.78 -15.95 10.04
N SER A 157 -7.06 -17.07 10.19
CA SER A 157 -7.38 -18.09 11.18
C SER A 157 -7.32 -17.53 12.60
N ALA A 158 -6.27 -16.75 12.91
CA ALA A 158 -6.12 -16.10 14.21
C ALA A 158 -7.28 -15.15 14.52
N ALA A 159 -7.61 -14.26 13.59
CA ALA A 159 -8.69 -13.30 13.76
C ALA A 159 -10.04 -13.99 13.99
N LYS A 160 -10.40 -14.94 13.11
CA LYS A 160 -11.66 -15.69 13.21
C LYS A 160 -11.77 -16.47 14.51
N SER A 161 -10.67 -17.09 14.97
CA SER A 161 -10.67 -17.86 16.23
C SER A 161 -10.96 -17.01 17.48
N CYS A 162 -10.75 -15.69 17.39
CA CYS A 162 -11.04 -14.73 18.46
C CYS A 162 -12.33 -13.94 18.22
N GLY A 163 -13.14 -14.30 17.23
CA GLY A 163 -14.41 -13.64 16.91
C GLY A 163 -14.29 -12.33 16.11
N ALA A 164 -13.08 -11.95 15.70
CA ALA A 164 -12.88 -10.80 14.82
C ALA A 164 -13.25 -11.14 13.37
N LYS A 165 -13.68 -10.12 12.63
CA LYS A 165 -13.99 -10.24 11.19
C LYS A 165 -12.77 -9.84 10.37
N ILE A 166 -12.60 -10.45 9.19
CA ILE A 166 -11.66 -9.98 8.18
C ILE A 166 -12.41 -9.11 7.18
N ILE A 167 -11.83 -7.96 6.83
CA ILE A 167 -12.19 -7.21 5.63
C ILE A 167 -10.97 -7.23 4.73
N LEU A 168 -11.13 -7.84 3.54
CA LEU A 168 -10.13 -7.73 2.49
C LEU A 168 -10.35 -6.41 1.74
N PRO A 169 -9.28 -5.76 1.27
CA PRO A 169 -9.42 -4.54 0.50
C PRO A 169 -10.10 -4.86 -0.84
N GLU A 170 -11.08 -4.06 -1.20
CA GLU A 170 -11.76 -4.12 -2.49
C GLU A 170 -11.84 -2.70 -3.02
N GLU A 171 -11.78 -2.51 -4.34
CA GLU A 171 -11.84 -1.17 -4.95
C GLU A 171 -13.05 -0.35 -4.46
N SER A 172 -14.18 -1.03 -4.24
CA SER A 172 -15.43 -0.46 -3.71
C SER A 172 -15.32 0.10 -2.29
N LEU A 173 -14.31 -0.32 -1.51
CA LEU A 173 -14.04 0.12 -0.15
C LEU A 173 -13.07 1.30 -0.09
N PHE A 174 -12.50 1.72 -1.21
CA PHE A 174 -11.64 2.90 -1.29
C PHE A 174 -12.41 4.10 -1.81
N ALA A 175 -12.09 5.26 -1.25
CA ALA A 175 -12.54 6.55 -1.74
C ALA A 175 -11.33 7.49 -1.87
N PRO A 176 -11.29 8.38 -2.87
CA PRO A 176 -10.29 9.41 -2.92
C PRO A 176 -10.44 10.36 -1.72
N LEU A 177 -9.31 10.75 -1.17
CA LEU A 177 -9.19 11.67 -0.04
C LEU A 177 -8.19 12.75 -0.40
N SER A 178 -8.61 14.00 -0.28
CA SER A 178 -7.74 15.16 -0.45
C SER A 178 -7.14 15.52 0.91
N ILE A 179 -5.80 15.52 1.00
CA ILE A 179 -5.09 15.92 2.22
C ILE A 179 -4.80 17.42 2.12
N GLU A 180 -5.41 18.21 3.01
CA GLU A 180 -5.15 19.64 3.09
C GLU A 180 -3.65 19.90 3.40
N GLY A 181 -3.01 20.76 2.59
CA GLY A 181 -1.58 21.05 2.74
C GLY A 181 -0.63 19.91 2.34
N GLY A 182 -1.14 18.80 1.80
CA GLY A 182 -0.33 17.68 1.33
C GLY A 182 0.52 18.06 0.11
N ASN A 183 1.84 17.88 0.21
CA ASN A 183 2.77 18.00 -0.91
C ASN A 183 3.38 16.63 -1.21
N LEU A 184 3.38 16.23 -2.48
CA LEU A 184 4.12 15.04 -2.90
C LEU A 184 5.62 15.32 -2.75
N THR A 185 6.31 14.54 -1.93
CA THR A 185 7.77 14.55 -1.88
C THR A 185 8.28 13.86 -3.14
N ARG A 186 9.07 14.58 -3.94
CA ARG A 186 9.66 14.10 -5.19
C ARG A 186 11.13 13.78 -5.00
#